data_AF-A0A0M3J6X8-F1
#
_entry.id   AF-A0A0M3J6X8-F1
#
_cell.length_a   1.000
_cell.length_b   1.000
_cell.length_c   1.000
_cell.angle_alpha   90.00
_cell.angle_beta   90.00
_cell.angle_gamma   90.00
#
_symmetry.space_group_name_H-M   'P 1'
#
loop_
_entity.id
_entity.type
_entity.pdbx_description
1 polymer ?
#
loop_
_entity_poly.entity_id
_entity_poly.type
_entity_poly.pdbx_seq_one_letter_code
_entity_poly.pdbx_strand_id
1 'polypeptide(L)'
;LSDGHITGDIRSSAGLKGTVVTAEELFYNTPCRRRALKYPADEMNRIADVVIRYAIHNPTVSFTMRRCGSGNDFRTTGDGDQFKVIASLHGSNAAKNLISLDRDHQKLFYSLKGCMARPSASCTAPSLQSKQNRQKIFYLFINNRSVECAQLKQALDVVFAAQNTFSTFIMLSLQVGCAYRHRIILLSFTLFRSSENEADLCPFVIYTLYS
;
A
#
# COMPACT_ATOMS: atom_id res chain seq x y z
N LEU A 1 -21.52 -3.97 29.29
CA LEU A 1 -20.71 -4.04 28.05
C LEU A 1 -19.27 -4.33 28.47
N SER A 2 -18.96 -5.61 28.64
CA SER A 2 -17.60 -6.11 28.83
C SER A 2 -17.03 -6.45 27.45
N ASP A 3 -15.82 -5.98 27.19
CA ASP A 3 -15.16 -6.03 25.89
C ASP A 3 -15.11 -7.44 25.28
N GLY A 4 -15.59 -7.59 24.04
CA GLY A 4 -15.34 -8.76 23.19
C GLY A 4 -16.32 -9.94 23.30
N HIS A 5 -17.34 -9.89 24.16
CA HIS A 5 -18.41 -10.89 24.15
C HIS A 5 -19.49 -10.55 23.11
N ILE A 6 -20.02 -11.58 22.44
CA ILE A 6 -21.17 -11.45 21.53
C ILE A 6 -22.36 -10.95 22.36
N THR A 7 -22.67 -9.66 22.25
CA THR A 7 -23.88 -9.08 22.85
C THR A 7 -25.02 -9.18 21.85
N GLY A 8 -25.73 -10.31 21.90
CA GLY A 8 -26.95 -10.54 21.14
C GLY A 8 -27.12 -12.00 20.72
N ASP A 9 -28.36 -12.44 20.60
CA ASP A 9 -28.68 -13.77 20.08
C ASP A 9 -28.36 -13.84 18.59
N ILE A 10 -27.78 -14.96 18.15
CA ILE A 10 -27.54 -15.24 16.73
C ILE A 10 -28.91 -15.38 16.06
N ARG A 11 -29.20 -14.50 15.09
CA ARG A 11 -30.43 -14.52 14.31
C ARG A 11 -30.15 -15.01 12.90
N SER A 12 -31.06 -15.80 12.36
CA SER A 12 -31.05 -16.15 10.94
C SER A 12 -31.17 -14.89 10.09
N SER A 13 -30.23 -14.67 9.18
CA SER A 13 -30.26 -13.57 8.22
C SER A 13 -30.27 -14.14 6.81
N ALA A 14 -31.16 -13.61 5.96
CA ALA A 14 -31.17 -13.96 4.54
C ALA A 14 -30.02 -13.23 3.84
N GLY A 15 -29.20 -13.97 3.10
CA GLY A 15 -28.06 -13.39 2.38
C GLY A 15 -27.49 -14.34 1.33
N LEU A 16 -26.78 -13.77 0.36
CA LEU A 16 -25.96 -14.52 -0.58
C LEU A 16 -24.72 -15.09 0.14
N LYS A 17 -24.04 -16.08 -0.47
CA LYS A 17 -22.78 -16.59 0.06
C LYS A 17 -21.75 -15.46 0.20
N GLY A 18 -21.28 -15.26 1.42
CA GLY A 18 -20.32 -14.21 1.76
C GLY A 18 -20.50 -13.76 3.22
N THR A 19 -19.75 -12.74 3.60
CA THR A 19 -19.85 -12.14 4.93
C THR A 19 -20.06 -10.65 4.79
N VAL A 20 -21.08 -10.12 5.44
CA VAL A 20 -21.31 -8.68 5.56
C VAL A 20 -20.98 -8.29 6.99
N VAL A 21 -20.08 -7.32 7.14
CA VAL A 21 -19.71 -6.75 8.43
C VAL A 21 -20.15 -5.29 8.43
N THR A 22 -21.08 -4.96 9.32
CA THR A 22 -21.54 -3.58 9.53
C THR A 22 -20.98 -3.09 10.86
N ALA A 23 -20.29 -1.95 10.84
CA ALA A 23 -19.78 -1.31 12.04
C ALA A 23 -20.45 0.06 12.21
N GLU A 24 -21.25 0.20 13.27
CA GLU A 24 -21.99 1.42 13.61
C GLU A 24 -21.46 1.99 14.93
N GLU A 25 -21.63 3.31 15.13
CA GLU A 25 -21.24 4.02 16.35
C GLU A 25 -19.81 3.72 16.86
N LEU A 26 -18.84 3.79 15.94
CA LEU A 26 -17.43 3.50 16.23
C LEU A 26 -16.93 4.31 17.45
N PHE A 27 -16.34 3.61 18.43
CA PHE A 27 -15.82 4.18 19.69
C PHE A 27 -16.87 4.81 20.63
N TYR A 28 -18.15 4.39 20.57
CA TYR A 28 -19.18 4.89 21.51
C TYR A 28 -18.77 4.73 23.00
N ASN A 29 -18.09 3.63 23.35
CA ASN A 29 -17.65 3.31 24.70
C ASN A 29 -16.33 3.98 25.11
N THR A 30 -15.60 4.58 24.16
CA THR A 30 -14.24 5.11 24.40
C THR A 30 -14.16 6.59 24.00
N PRO A 31 -14.55 7.52 24.88
CA PRO A 31 -14.69 8.94 24.53
C PRO A 31 -13.37 9.59 24.07
N CYS A 32 -12.24 9.17 24.61
CA CYS A 32 -10.92 9.67 24.20
C CYS A 32 -10.58 9.29 22.75
N ARG A 33 -10.88 8.06 22.31
CA ARG A 33 -10.67 7.63 20.90
C ARG A 33 -11.64 8.32 19.96
N ARG A 34 -12.90 8.49 20.38
CA ARG A 34 -13.90 9.23 19.60
C ARG A 34 -13.47 10.67 19.34
N ARG A 35 -12.91 11.37 20.35
CA ARG A 35 -12.38 12.73 20.19
C ARG A 35 -11.14 12.81 19.27
N ALA A 36 -10.41 11.71 19.10
CA ALA A 36 -9.26 11.66 18.20
C ALA A 36 -9.68 11.64 16.70
N LEU A 37 -10.89 11.17 16.39
CA LEU A 37 -11.48 11.27 15.05
C LEU A 37 -11.92 12.71 14.77
N LYS A 38 -10.98 13.55 14.31
CA LYS A 38 -11.24 14.98 14.14
C LYS A 38 -12.06 15.32 12.89
N TYR A 39 -11.75 14.69 11.75
CA TYR A 39 -12.34 15.06 10.46
C TYR A 39 -12.80 13.83 9.66
N PRO A 40 -14.11 13.64 9.46
CA PRO A 40 -14.65 12.50 8.72
C PRO A 40 -14.10 12.36 7.29
N ALA A 41 -13.85 13.49 6.62
CA ALA A 41 -13.29 13.50 5.27
C ALA A 41 -11.87 12.93 5.22
N ASP A 42 -11.02 13.27 6.19
CA ASP A 42 -9.64 12.79 6.27
C ASP A 42 -9.58 11.30 6.60
N GLU A 43 -10.42 10.84 7.54
CA GLU A 43 -10.51 9.42 7.86
C GLU A 43 -11.01 8.61 6.66
N MET A 44 -11.96 9.14 5.90
CA MET A 44 -12.41 8.49 4.68
C MET A 44 -11.29 8.43 3.62
N ASN A 45 -10.49 9.48 3.48
CA ASN A 45 -9.35 9.47 2.56
C ASN A 45 -8.30 8.44 2.99
N ARG A 46 -8.07 8.25 4.30
CA ARG A 46 -7.19 7.19 4.82
C ARG A 46 -7.75 5.80 4.53
N ILE A 47 -9.04 5.59 4.71
CA ILE A 47 -9.71 4.33 4.37
C ILE A 47 -9.56 4.07 2.87
N ALA A 48 -9.85 5.08 2.03
CA ALA A 48 -9.73 4.97 0.58
C ALA A 48 -8.31 4.58 0.16
N ASP A 49 -7.27 5.21 0.73
CA ASP A 49 -5.89 4.86 0.42
C ASP A 49 -5.56 3.41 0.78
N VAL A 50 -6.02 2.91 1.94
CA VAL A 50 -5.84 1.48 2.29
C VAL A 50 -6.54 0.57 1.29
N VAL A 51 -7.80 0.86 0.92
CA VAL A 51 -8.54 0.03 -0.06
C VAL A 51 -7.86 0.06 -1.43
N ILE A 52 -7.39 1.23 -1.88
CA ILE A 52 -6.65 1.41 -3.13
C ILE A 52 -5.37 0.57 -3.14
N ARG A 53 -4.57 0.62 -2.06
CA ARG A 53 -3.34 -0.19 -1.91
C ARG A 53 -3.64 -1.68 -2.14
N TYR A 54 -4.67 -2.21 -1.48
CA TYR A 54 -5.04 -3.63 -1.59
C TYR A 54 -5.65 -3.99 -2.94
N ALA A 55 -6.42 -3.08 -3.54
CA ALA A 55 -6.95 -3.25 -4.89
C ALA A 55 -5.83 -3.38 -5.94
N ILE A 56 -4.79 -2.54 -5.86
CA ILE A 56 -3.65 -2.63 -6.77
C ILE A 56 -2.84 -3.91 -6.53
N HIS A 57 -2.68 -4.33 -5.28
CA HIS A 57 -1.95 -5.55 -4.96
C HIS A 57 -2.68 -6.83 -5.39
N ASN A 58 -4.02 -6.82 -5.42
CA ASN A 58 -4.86 -7.97 -5.76
C ASN A 58 -5.73 -7.69 -6.99
N PRO A 59 -5.16 -7.61 -8.19
CA PRO A 59 -5.88 -7.19 -9.39
C PRO A 59 -6.95 -8.20 -9.86
N THR A 60 -6.92 -9.44 -9.34
CA THR A 60 -7.92 -10.49 -9.61
C THR A 60 -9.20 -10.33 -8.79
N VAL A 61 -9.23 -9.38 -7.84
CA VAL A 61 -10.39 -9.13 -6.98
C VAL A 61 -10.97 -7.76 -7.34
N SER A 62 -12.30 -7.71 -7.52
CA SER A 62 -13.01 -6.44 -7.70
C SER A 62 -13.25 -5.79 -6.35
N PHE A 63 -12.79 -4.56 -6.20
CA PHE A 63 -13.04 -3.70 -5.06
C PHE A 63 -14.04 -2.62 -5.48
N THR A 64 -14.98 -2.31 -4.60
CA THR A 64 -15.92 -1.18 -4.78
C THR A 64 -15.97 -0.41 -3.48
N MET A 65 -15.71 0.89 -3.56
CA MET A 65 -15.85 1.81 -2.45
C MET A 65 -16.91 2.85 -2.81
N ARG A 66 -17.88 3.01 -1.91
CA ARG A 66 -18.92 4.04 -2.01
C ARG A 66 -18.90 4.90 -0.78
N ARG A 67 -18.83 6.22 -0.98
CA ARG A 67 -18.93 7.23 0.07
C ARG A 67 -20.34 7.82 0.06
N CYS A 68 -20.96 7.88 1.23
CA CYS A 68 -22.23 8.58 1.38
C CYS A 68 -21.99 10.10 1.33
N GLY A 69 -22.46 10.77 0.29
CA GLY A 69 -22.31 12.22 0.08
C GLY A 69 -21.39 12.59 -1.10
N SER A 70 -20.64 13.67 -0.96
CA SER A 70 -19.68 14.14 -1.98
C SER A 70 -18.34 13.45 -1.81
N GLY A 71 -17.71 12.89 -2.85
CA GLY A 71 -16.40 12.23 -2.82
C GLY A 71 -16.17 11.32 -4.04
N ASN A 72 -14.94 10.80 -4.21
CA ASN A 72 -14.62 9.89 -5.31
C ASN A 72 -14.93 8.44 -4.92
N ASP A 73 -16.04 7.93 -5.42
CA ASP A 73 -16.32 6.51 -5.47
C ASP A 73 -15.41 5.84 -6.51
N PHE A 74 -15.05 4.58 -6.27
CA PHE A 74 -14.31 3.82 -7.26
C PHE A 74 -14.73 2.35 -7.28
N ARG A 75 -14.49 1.75 -8.44
CA ARG A 75 -14.67 0.32 -8.67
C ARG A 75 -13.54 -0.19 -9.55
N THR A 76 -12.97 -1.34 -9.19
CA THR A 76 -11.98 -2.05 -10.01
C THR A 76 -12.63 -3.19 -10.77
N THR A 77 -12.11 -3.54 -11.95
CA THR A 77 -12.72 -4.59 -12.80
C THR A 77 -12.51 -5.99 -12.22
N GLY A 78 -11.34 -6.25 -11.64
CA GLY A 78 -11.02 -7.59 -11.09
C GLY A 78 -10.51 -8.58 -12.15
N ASP A 79 -10.13 -8.12 -13.34
CA ASP A 79 -9.73 -8.99 -14.46
C ASP A 79 -8.30 -9.54 -14.36
N GLY A 80 -7.57 -9.25 -13.27
CA GLY A 80 -6.18 -9.67 -13.07
C GLY A 80 -5.12 -8.72 -13.68
N ASP A 81 -5.53 -7.70 -14.42
CA ASP A 81 -4.62 -6.72 -15.02
C ASP A 81 -4.33 -5.55 -14.07
N GLN A 82 -3.14 -5.58 -13.45
CA GLN A 82 -2.69 -4.57 -12.50
C GLN A 82 -2.59 -3.17 -13.11
N PHE A 83 -2.22 -3.05 -14.39
CA PHE A 83 -2.07 -1.76 -15.07
C PHE A 83 -3.42 -1.07 -15.24
N LYS A 84 -4.46 -1.82 -15.62
CA LYS A 84 -5.83 -1.32 -15.72
C LYS A 84 -6.38 -0.87 -14.38
N VAL A 85 -6.10 -1.63 -13.32
CA VAL A 85 -6.50 -1.25 -11.96
C VAL A 85 -5.85 0.08 -11.56
N ILE A 86 -4.54 0.24 -11.79
CA ILE A 86 -3.83 1.50 -11.51
C ILE A 86 -4.39 2.65 -12.37
N ALA A 87 -4.67 2.41 -13.65
CA ALA A 87 -5.28 3.40 -14.54
C ALA A 87 -6.65 3.86 -14.04
N SER A 88 -7.45 2.94 -13.50
CA SER A 88 -8.77 3.24 -12.97
C SER A 88 -8.72 4.02 -11.65
N LEU A 89 -7.72 3.79 -10.80
CA LEU A 89 -7.64 4.39 -9.47
C LEU A 89 -6.85 5.69 -9.45
N HIS A 90 -5.74 5.75 -10.17
CA HIS A 90 -4.83 6.92 -10.23
C HIS A 90 -4.92 7.69 -11.55
N GLY A 91 -5.84 7.29 -12.44
CA GLY A 91 -6.05 7.91 -13.75
C GLY A 91 -5.10 7.37 -14.83
N SER A 92 -5.49 7.56 -16.09
CA SER A 92 -4.76 7.04 -17.25
C SER A 92 -3.31 7.55 -17.35
N ASN A 93 -3.03 8.77 -16.86
CA ASN A 93 -1.69 9.33 -16.87
C ASN A 93 -0.72 8.56 -15.96
N ALA A 94 -1.19 8.00 -14.84
CA ALA A 94 -0.35 7.17 -13.98
C ALA A 94 0.02 5.84 -14.64
N ALA A 95 -0.89 5.29 -15.47
CA ALA A 95 -0.71 3.97 -16.08
C ALA A 95 0.10 3.95 -17.39
N LYS A 96 0.11 5.05 -18.16
CA LYS A 96 0.72 5.14 -19.50
C LYS A 96 2.20 4.70 -19.56
N ASN A 97 2.93 4.87 -18.45
CA ASN A 97 4.37 4.66 -18.41
C ASN A 97 4.80 3.66 -17.33
N LEU A 98 3.92 2.75 -16.91
CA LEU A 98 4.29 1.75 -15.90
C LEU A 98 5.22 0.68 -16.49
N ILE A 99 6.15 0.22 -15.65
CA ILE A 99 7.11 -0.84 -15.91
C ILE A 99 6.89 -1.91 -14.83
N SER A 100 6.78 -3.17 -15.23
CA SER A 100 6.75 -4.31 -14.31
C SER A 100 8.14 -4.63 -13.78
N LEU A 101 8.20 -5.00 -12.51
CA LEU A 101 9.40 -5.42 -11.82
C LEU A 101 9.19 -6.87 -11.39
N ASP A 102 10.09 -7.74 -11.82
CA ASP A 102 10.09 -9.15 -11.41
C ASP A 102 11.54 -9.60 -11.21
N ARG A 103 11.88 -9.87 -9.96
CA ARG A 103 13.25 -10.15 -9.53
C ARG A 103 13.23 -11.17 -8.40
N ASP A 104 13.80 -12.34 -8.68
CA ASP A 104 13.96 -13.41 -7.71
C ASP A 104 15.44 -13.57 -7.35
N HIS A 105 15.74 -13.78 -6.07
CA HIS A 105 17.11 -14.01 -5.63
C HIS A 105 17.21 -15.26 -4.77
N GLN A 106 17.76 -16.32 -5.36
CA GLN A 106 17.83 -17.64 -4.75
C GLN A 106 18.65 -17.66 -3.45
N LYS A 107 19.78 -16.93 -3.39
CA LYS A 107 20.67 -16.94 -2.21
C LYS A 107 20.06 -16.29 -0.96
N LEU A 108 19.16 -15.34 -1.17
CA LEU A 108 18.55 -14.54 -0.10
C LEU A 108 17.09 -14.93 0.15
N PHE A 109 16.59 -15.95 -0.57
CA PHE A 109 15.25 -16.52 -0.44
C PHE A 109 14.14 -15.47 -0.47
N TYR A 110 14.21 -14.49 -1.37
CA TYR A 110 13.10 -13.56 -1.61
C TYR A 110 12.74 -13.46 -3.09
N SER A 111 11.48 -13.12 -3.32
CA SER A 111 10.91 -12.76 -4.60
C SER A 111 10.36 -11.33 -4.51
N LEU A 112 10.77 -10.47 -5.43
CA LEU A 112 10.32 -9.08 -5.54
C LEU A 112 9.50 -8.97 -6.82
N LYS A 113 8.23 -8.64 -6.64
CA LYS A 113 7.31 -8.30 -7.73
C LYS A 113 6.79 -6.90 -7.55
N GLY A 114 6.49 -6.20 -8.62
CA GLY A 114 5.95 -4.85 -8.49
C GLY A 114 5.74 -4.15 -9.80
N CYS A 115 5.40 -2.88 -9.70
CA CYS A 115 5.33 -1.98 -10.83
C CYS A 115 5.78 -0.58 -10.41
N MET A 116 6.42 0.12 -11.32
CA MET A 116 6.82 1.51 -11.12
C MET A 116 6.52 2.33 -12.36
N ALA A 117 6.24 3.62 -12.19
CA ALA A 117 6.24 4.55 -13.30
C ALA A 117 7.67 4.70 -13.82
N ARG A 118 7.85 4.63 -15.14
CA ARG A 118 9.12 4.82 -15.85
C ARG A 118 9.79 6.07 -15.31
N PRO A 119 11.00 5.96 -14.76
CA PRO A 119 11.73 7.13 -14.27
C PRO A 119 11.92 8.14 -15.42
N SER A 120 11.50 9.38 -15.18
CA SER A 120 11.69 10.48 -16.12
C SER A 120 12.75 11.44 -15.59
N ALA A 121 13.45 12.14 -16.50
CA ALA A 121 14.45 13.13 -16.13
C ALA A 121 13.85 14.19 -15.19
N SER A 122 14.51 14.46 -14.07
CA SER A 122 13.99 15.34 -13.01
C SER A 122 13.83 16.80 -13.43
N CYS A 123 14.42 17.20 -14.56
CA CYS A 123 14.42 18.58 -15.08
C CYS A 123 13.25 18.91 -16.03
N THR A 124 12.36 17.95 -16.34
CA THR A 124 11.19 18.25 -17.19
C THR A 124 10.12 19.04 -16.43
N ALA A 125 9.33 19.86 -17.11
CA ALA A 125 8.27 20.67 -16.47
C ALA A 125 7.26 19.82 -15.65
N PRO A 126 6.77 18.65 -16.13
CA PRO A 126 5.90 17.78 -15.33
C PRO A 126 6.60 17.13 -14.13
N SER A 127 7.88 16.77 -14.27
CA SER A 127 8.67 16.20 -13.16
C SER A 127 9.00 17.24 -12.10
N LEU A 128 9.21 18.50 -12.49
CA LEU A 128 9.45 19.61 -11.56
C LEU A 128 8.20 19.91 -10.73
N GLN A 129 7.01 19.94 -11.34
CA GLN A 129 5.76 20.12 -10.61
C GLN A 129 5.47 18.96 -9.65
N SER A 130 5.67 17.71 -10.08
CA SER A 130 5.47 16.54 -9.20
C SER A 130 6.50 16.46 -8.07
N LYS A 131 7.75 16.88 -8.32
CA LYS A 131 8.79 17.03 -7.30
C LYS A 131 8.47 18.15 -6.30
N GLN A 132 7.99 19.30 -6.76
CA GLN A 132 7.54 20.41 -5.91
C GLN A 132 6.32 20.04 -5.07
N ASN A 133 5.36 19.30 -5.64
CA ASN A 133 4.16 18.85 -4.96
C ASN A 133 4.42 17.64 -4.03
N ARG A 134 5.61 17.03 -4.07
CA ARG A 134 6.00 15.83 -3.28
C ARG A 134 4.99 14.67 -3.36
N GLN A 135 4.19 14.60 -4.41
CA GLN A 135 3.15 13.58 -4.58
C GLN A 135 3.75 12.28 -5.13
N LYS A 136 4.68 11.67 -4.37
CA LYS A 136 5.22 10.35 -4.68
C LYS A 136 4.37 9.29 -3.99
N ILE A 137 3.73 8.44 -4.79
CA ILE A 137 2.97 7.29 -4.30
C ILE A 137 3.94 6.13 -4.16
N PHE A 138 4.09 5.64 -2.92
CA PHE A 138 4.93 4.48 -2.61
C PHE A 138 4.13 3.47 -1.82
N TYR A 139 3.93 2.29 -2.41
CA TYR A 139 3.24 1.17 -1.78
C TYR A 139 4.20 0.02 -1.60
N LEU A 140 4.33 -0.46 -0.37
CA LEU A 140 5.16 -1.60 -0.03
C LEU A 140 4.30 -2.69 0.59
N PHE A 141 4.44 -3.90 0.06
CA PHE A 141 3.84 -5.10 0.59
C PHE A 141 4.95 -6.07 1.00
N ILE A 142 4.84 -6.64 2.19
CA ILE A 142 5.69 -7.73 2.65
C ILE A 142 4.78 -8.89 2.99
N ASN A 143 4.96 -10.03 2.32
CA ASN A 143 4.13 -11.23 2.51
C ASN A 143 2.62 -10.90 2.48
N ASN A 144 2.22 -10.13 1.46
CA ASN A 144 0.84 -9.69 1.20
C ASN A 144 0.24 -8.74 2.25
N ARG A 145 1.04 -8.15 3.14
CA ARG A 145 0.62 -7.11 4.09
C ARG A 145 1.17 -5.77 3.69
N SER A 146 0.34 -4.72 3.70
CA SER A 146 0.82 -3.35 3.49
C SER A 146 1.69 -2.92 4.68
N VAL A 147 2.89 -2.42 4.39
CA VAL A 147 3.87 -1.95 5.38
C VAL A 147 4.34 -0.56 4.97
N GLU A 148 4.47 0.34 5.92
CA GLU A 148 5.07 1.66 5.70
C GLU A 148 6.52 1.64 6.17
N CYS A 149 7.45 1.94 5.27
CA CYS A 149 8.88 1.99 5.59
C CYS A 149 9.48 3.29 5.02
N ALA A 150 9.82 4.21 5.92
CA ALA A 150 10.41 5.49 5.55
C ALA A 150 11.84 5.32 5.02
N GLN A 151 12.61 4.37 5.56
CA GLN A 151 13.98 4.10 5.14
C GLN A 151 14.05 3.65 3.68
N LEU A 152 13.22 2.69 3.28
CA LEU A 152 13.18 2.21 1.89
C LEU A 152 12.74 3.31 0.93
N LYS A 153 11.78 4.15 1.34
CA LYS A 153 11.35 5.30 0.54
C LYS A 153 12.50 6.28 0.32
N GLN A 154 13.22 6.65 1.37
CA GLN A 154 14.38 7.55 1.32
C GLN A 154 15.52 6.95 0.49
N ALA A 155 15.80 5.66 0.65
CA ALA A 155 16.83 4.96 -0.11
C ALA A 155 16.53 5.02 -1.63
N LEU A 156 15.28 4.76 -2.03
CA LEU A 156 14.86 4.92 -3.42
C LEU A 156 15.02 6.36 -3.91
N ASP A 157 14.67 7.35 -3.09
CA ASP A 157 14.83 8.76 -3.44
C ASP A 157 16.29 9.14 -3.68
N VAL A 158 17.23 8.65 -2.85
CA VAL A 158 18.68 8.86 -3.04
C VAL A 158 19.15 8.30 -4.37
N VAL A 159 18.67 7.12 -4.77
CA VAL A 159 19.10 6.46 -6.01
C VAL A 159 18.57 7.17 -7.24
N PHE A 160 17.28 7.51 -7.23
CA PHE A 160 16.71 8.28 -8.34
C PHE A 160 17.39 9.65 -8.46
N ALA A 161 17.70 10.30 -7.32
CA ALA A 161 18.44 11.56 -7.31
C ALA A 161 19.86 11.41 -7.88
N ALA A 162 20.58 10.34 -7.55
CA ALA A 162 21.93 10.07 -8.09
C ALA A 162 21.95 9.96 -9.63
N GLN A 163 20.84 9.54 -10.23
CA GLN A 163 20.68 9.42 -11.67
C GLN A 163 19.94 10.61 -12.31
N ASN A 164 19.65 11.67 -11.55
CA ASN A 164 18.82 12.79 -12.00
C ASN A 164 17.45 12.37 -12.55
N THR A 165 16.88 11.26 -12.06
CA THR A 165 15.56 10.76 -12.44
C THR A 165 14.56 10.92 -11.30
N PHE A 166 13.27 10.79 -11.62
CA PHE A 166 12.18 10.79 -10.66
C PHE A 166 11.07 9.84 -11.13
N SER A 167 10.50 9.09 -10.19
CA SER A 167 9.34 8.23 -10.42
C SER A 167 8.19 8.63 -9.51
N THR A 168 7.02 8.83 -10.09
CA THR A 168 5.80 9.32 -9.41
C THR A 168 5.06 8.23 -8.65
N PHE A 169 5.14 6.99 -9.13
CA PHE A 169 4.42 5.84 -8.58
C PHE A 169 5.36 4.65 -8.50
N ILE A 170 5.43 4.03 -7.33
CA ILE A 170 6.20 2.81 -7.10
C ILE A 170 5.39 1.90 -6.19
N MET A 171 5.15 0.67 -6.64
CA MET A 171 4.54 -0.38 -5.85
C MET A 171 5.46 -1.60 -5.86
N LEU A 172 5.86 -2.04 -4.67
CA LEU A 172 6.74 -3.19 -4.45
C LEU A 172 6.01 -4.21 -3.58
N SER A 173 6.12 -5.48 -3.96
CA SER A 173 5.64 -6.63 -3.24
C SER A 173 6.81 -7.59 -3.03
N LEU A 174 7.23 -7.70 -1.78
CA LEU A 174 8.31 -8.57 -1.35
C LEU A 174 7.73 -9.82 -0.69
N GLN A 175 8.04 -10.97 -1.25
CA GLN A 175 7.79 -12.27 -0.64
C GLN A 175 9.10 -12.80 -0.09
N VAL A 176 9.20 -12.93 1.22
CA VAL A 176 10.40 -13.43 1.90
C VAL A 176 10.13 -14.84 2.40
N GLY A 177 11.01 -15.77 2.04
CA GLY A 177 10.95 -17.16 2.43
C GLY A 177 10.99 -17.37 3.96
N CYS A 178 10.42 -18.49 4.38
CA CYS A 178 10.15 -18.84 5.78
C CYS A 178 11.41 -18.96 6.69
N ALA A 179 12.62 -18.95 6.14
CA ALA A 179 13.87 -19.07 6.91
C ALA A 179 14.07 -17.93 7.94
N TYR A 180 13.36 -16.80 7.79
CA TYR A 180 13.43 -15.63 8.69
C TYR A 180 12.12 -15.34 9.46
N ARG A 181 11.18 -16.30 9.48
CA ARG A 181 9.80 -16.12 9.98
C ARG A 181 9.71 -15.78 11.48
N HIS A 182 10.74 -16.06 12.27
CA HIS A 182 10.73 -15.82 13.73
C HIS A 182 10.98 -14.38 14.16
N ARG A 183 11.46 -13.48 13.29
CA ARG A 183 11.68 -12.05 13.65
C ARG A 183 10.60 -11.08 13.18
N ILE A 184 9.78 -11.46 12.20
CA ILE A 184 8.84 -10.52 11.54
C ILE A 184 7.59 -10.24 12.41
N ILE A 185 7.21 -11.15 13.32
CA ILE A 185 5.97 -10.99 14.12
C ILE A 185 6.13 -9.97 15.27
N LEU A 186 7.36 -9.68 15.72
CA LEU A 186 7.59 -8.66 16.77
C LEU A 186 7.70 -7.22 16.22
N LEU A 187 7.66 -7.06 14.90
CA LEU A 187 7.95 -5.80 14.21
C LEU A 187 6.73 -4.94 13.91
N SER A 188 5.52 -5.36 14.30
CA SER A 188 4.31 -4.58 14.08
C SER A 188 4.01 -3.52 15.13
N PHE A 189 4.75 -3.42 16.25
CA PHE A 189 4.40 -2.41 17.28
C PHE A 189 5.54 -1.69 18.02
N THR A 190 6.82 -2.12 18.03
CA THR A 190 7.84 -1.37 18.83
C THR A 190 9.33 -1.45 18.41
N LEU A 191 9.76 -2.18 17.38
CA LEU A 191 11.21 -2.31 17.11
C LEU A 191 11.56 -2.36 15.61
N PHE A 192 11.65 -1.19 14.97
CA PHE A 192 12.46 -0.97 13.76
C PHE A 192 13.51 0.11 14.06
N ARG A 193 14.28 -0.07 15.15
CA ARG A 193 15.36 0.85 15.54
C ARG A 193 16.68 0.16 15.91
N SER A 194 16.77 -1.17 15.73
CA SER A 194 18.01 -1.90 15.97
C SER A 194 17.92 -3.30 15.36
N SER A 195 18.41 -3.45 14.12
CA SER A 195 18.99 -4.73 13.72
C SER A 195 20.02 -4.49 12.63
N GLU A 196 21.23 -4.97 12.87
CA GLU A 196 22.47 -4.79 12.11
C GLU A 196 22.45 -5.28 10.64
N ASN A 197 21.29 -5.72 10.12
CA ASN A 197 21.11 -6.14 8.72
C ASN A 197 20.32 -5.12 7.88
N GLU A 198 20.00 -3.95 8.44
CA GLU A 198 19.30 -2.84 7.76
C GLU A 198 20.17 -2.21 6.64
N ALA A 199 21.49 -2.37 6.73
CA ALA A 199 22.47 -1.86 5.77
C ALA A 199 22.50 -2.64 4.46
N ASP A 200 22.01 -3.88 4.41
CA ASP A 200 22.07 -4.70 3.19
C ASP A 200 20.79 -4.59 2.37
N LEU A 201 19.61 -4.58 2.98
CA LEU A 201 18.32 -4.59 2.24
C LEU A 201 18.07 -3.31 1.43
N CYS A 202 18.42 -2.14 1.97
CA CYS A 202 18.22 -0.86 1.28
C CYS A 202 19.05 -0.75 0.00
N PRO A 203 20.41 -0.81 0.02
CA PRO A 203 21.22 -0.73 -1.19
C PRO A 203 20.96 -1.91 -2.14
N PHE A 204 20.45 -3.04 -1.65
CA PHE A 204 20.28 -4.23 -2.47
C PHE A 204 18.94 -4.31 -3.23
N VAL A 205 17.83 -3.85 -2.65
CA VAL A 205 16.59 -3.61 -3.43
C VAL A 205 16.88 -2.58 -4.52
N ILE A 206 17.72 -1.59 -4.22
CA ILE A 206 18.24 -0.62 -5.18
C ILE A 206 19.03 -1.31 -6.31
N TYR A 207 20.03 -2.14 -6.00
CA TYR A 207 20.80 -2.86 -7.04
C TYR A 207 19.90 -3.76 -7.91
N THR A 208 18.89 -4.38 -7.31
CA THR A 208 17.98 -5.32 -7.98
C THR A 208 16.99 -4.64 -8.94
N LEU A 209 16.63 -3.37 -8.68
CA LEU A 209 15.80 -2.57 -9.59
C LEU A 209 16.58 -2.05 -10.82
N TYR A 210 17.91 -2.14 -10.80
CA TYR A 210 18.80 -1.52 -11.78
C TYR A 210 19.67 -2.50 -12.59
N SER A 211 19.80 -3.76 -12.16
CA SER A 211 20.26 -4.86 -13.02
C SER A 211 19.07 -5.48 -13.73
#